data_AF-A0A1V6IJY6-F1
#
_entry.id   AF-A0A1V6IJY6-F1
#
_cell.length_a   1.000
_cell.length_b   1.000
_cell.length_c   1.000
_cell.angle_alpha   90.00
_cell.angle_beta   90.00
_cell.angle_gamma   90.00
#
_symmetry.space_group_name_H-M   'P 1'
#
loop_
_entity.id
_entity.type
_entity.pdbx_description
1 polymer ?
#
loop_
_entity_poly.entity_id
_entity_poly.type
_entity_poly.pdbx_seq_one_letter_code
_entity_poly.pdbx_strand_id
1 'polypeptide(L)'
;MNQLFTIVTTFFIVYLPNLNYKNKMIDQLNDQLNDSISDVGLEILRLINNNPGINAQTIFKIMTQTNEKITIDIVRNSIRRELSNYVEHRGSKKTGGYYFKLP
;
A
#
# COMPACT_ATOMS: atom_id res chain seq x y z
N MET A 1 -43.93 -24.73 -30.44
CA MET A 1 -42.76 -24.08 -31.09
C MET A 1 -41.76 -23.75 -30.00
N ASN A 2 -40.60 -24.39 -29.98
CA ASN A 2 -39.59 -24.12 -28.97
C ASN A 2 -38.71 -22.96 -29.44
N GLN A 3 -38.66 -21.87 -28.67
CA GLN A 3 -37.76 -20.75 -28.94
C GLN A 3 -36.35 -21.12 -28.48
N LEU A 4 -35.40 -21.12 -29.42
CA LEU A 4 -33.97 -21.23 -29.14
C LEU A 4 -33.46 -19.85 -28.69
N PHE A 5 -33.02 -19.74 -27.45
CA PHE A 5 -32.26 -18.57 -26.97
C PHE A 5 -30.77 -18.83 -27.18
N THR A 6 -30.11 -17.93 -27.92
CA THR A 6 -28.64 -17.92 -28.04
C THR A 6 -28.10 -16.87 -27.07
N ILE A 7 -27.36 -17.30 -26.05
CA ILE A 7 -26.68 -16.39 -25.12
C ILE A 7 -25.38 -15.96 -25.80
N VAL A 8 -25.26 -14.68 -26.15
CA VAL A 8 -24.01 -14.11 -26.65
C VAL A 8 -23.40 -13.27 -25.53
N THR A 9 -22.34 -13.79 -24.89
CA THR A 9 -21.54 -13.03 -23.92
C THR A 9 -20.47 -12.25 -24.66
N THR A 10 -20.84 -11.10 -25.20
CA THR A 10 -19.85 -10.15 -25.74
C THR A 10 -19.41 -9.24 -24.60
N PHE A 11 -18.16 -9.36 -24.16
CA PHE A 11 -17.53 -8.35 -23.31
C PHE A 11 -16.50 -7.57 -24.14
N PHE A 12 -16.37 -6.28 -23.84
CA PHE A 12 -15.34 -5.43 -24.41
C PHE A 12 -14.51 -4.83 -23.27
N ILE A 13 -13.21 -4.73 -23.48
CA ILE A 13 -12.28 -4.12 -22.54
C ILE A 13 -12.14 -2.65 -22.91
N VAL A 14 -12.51 -1.75 -22.00
CA VAL A 14 -12.35 -0.30 -22.17
C VAL A 14 -11.06 0.12 -21.48
N TYR A 15 -10.11 0.63 -22.26
CA TYR A 15 -8.93 1.30 -21.73
C TYR A 15 -9.23 2.80 -21.64
N LEU A 16 -9.39 3.32 -20.42
CA LEU A 16 -9.57 4.74 -20.17
C LEU A 16 -8.20 5.40 -19.89
N PRO A 17 -7.69 6.27 -20.78
CA PRO A 17 -6.51 7.05 -20.48
C PRO A 17 -6.87 8.10 -19.42
N ASN A 18 -6.11 8.12 -18.32
CA ASN A 18 -6.25 9.07 -17.20
C ASN A 18 -7.36 8.80 -16.18
N LEU A 19 -7.66 7.54 -15.85
CA LEU A 19 -8.11 7.29 -14.48
C LEU A 19 -6.92 7.53 -13.55
N ASN A 20 -6.88 8.70 -12.92
CA ASN A 20 -6.18 8.86 -11.66
C ASN A 20 -6.91 7.95 -10.66
N TYR A 21 -6.54 6.68 -10.63
CA TYR A 21 -6.75 5.84 -9.46
C TYR A 21 -5.97 6.51 -8.33
N LYS A 22 -6.53 7.56 -7.71
CA LYS A 22 -6.20 7.87 -6.32
C LYS A 22 -6.38 6.54 -5.63
N ASN A 23 -5.29 5.95 -5.14
CA ASN A 23 -5.23 4.56 -4.73
C ASN A 23 -6.43 4.22 -3.86
N LYS A 24 -7.49 3.69 -4.50
CA LYS A 24 -8.71 3.24 -3.85
C LYS A 24 -8.38 2.12 -2.87
N MET A 25 -7.22 1.48 -3.08
CA MET A 25 -6.54 0.62 -2.14
C MET A 25 -6.46 1.24 -0.75
N ILE A 26 -6.03 2.50 -0.57
CA ILE A 26 -5.89 3.09 0.78
C ILE A 26 -7.26 3.36 1.42
N ASP A 27 -8.22 3.89 0.67
CA ASP A 27 -9.56 4.18 1.22
C ASP A 27 -10.34 2.89 1.52
N GLN A 28 -10.17 1.83 0.70
CA GLN A 28 -10.74 0.50 0.97
C GLN A 28 -9.95 -0.27 2.04
N LEU A 29 -8.64 -0.02 2.17
CA LEU A 29 -7.80 -0.58 3.23
C LEU A 29 -8.15 0.02 4.59
N ASN A 30 -8.49 1.32 4.69
CA ASN A 30 -8.85 1.93 5.98
C ASN A 30 -10.02 1.19 6.67
N ASP A 31 -11.03 0.75 5.92
CA ASP A 31 -12.20 0.07 6.49
C ASP A 31 -11.92 -1.40 6.87
N GLN A 32 -10.90 -2.05 6.29
CA GLN A 32 -10.54 -3.45 6.58
C GLN A 32 -9.30 -3.62 7.49
N LEU A 33 -8.42 -2.61 7.56
CA LEU A 33 -7.17 -2.65 8.33
C LEU A 33 -7.30 -2.14 9.77
N ASN A 34 -8.37 -1.40 10.09
CA ASN A 34 -8.50 -0.68 11.36
C ASN A 34 -8.39 -1.58 12.60
N ASP A 35 -8.60 -2.89 12.49
CA ASP A 35 -8.49 -3.82 13.61
C ASP A 35 -7.08 -4.45 13.78
N SER A 36 -6.18 -4.32 12.80
CA SER A 36 -4.89 -5.06 12.80
C SER A 36 -3.64 -4.19 12.67
N ILE A 37 -3.75 -2.94 12.22
CA ILE A 37 -2.60 -2.05 11.97
C ILE A 37 -2.72 -0.80 12.84
N SER A 38 -1.62 -0.44 13.49
CA SER A 38 -1.54 0.77 14.31
C SER A 38 -1.60 2.06 13.48
N ASP A 39 -1.96 3.19 14.09
CA ASP A 39 -1.92 4.51 13.43
C ASP A 39 -0.54 4.80 12.81
N VAL A 40 0.52 4.40 13.51
CA VAL A 40 1.92 4.50 13.03
C VAL A 40 2.12 3.64 11.78
N GLY A 41 1.65 2.39 11.80
CA GLY A 41 1.70 1.50 10.63
C GLY A 41 0.95 2.07 9.43
N LEU A 42 -0.22 2.69 9.67
CA LEU A 42 -1.02 3.32 8.62
C LEU A 42 -0.30 4.51 7.98
N GLU A 43 0.33 5.35 8.78
CA GLU A 43 1.12 6.48 8.31
C GLU A 43 2.35 6.02 7.50
N ILE A 44 3.03 4.96 7.94
CA ILE A 44 4.13 4.35 7.20
C ILE A 44 3.66 3.86 5.82
N LEU A 45 2.51 3.18 5.74
CA LEU A 45 1.94 2.75 4.46
C LEU A 45 1.65 3.92 3.53
N ARG A 46 1.08 5.02 4.06
CA ARG A 46 0.84 6.25 3.28
C ARG A 46 2.15 6.83 2.74
N LEU A 47 3.22 6.84 3.54
CA LEU A 47 4.53 7.32 3.10
C LEU A 47 5.15 6.45 2.01
N ILE A 48 5.09 5.13 2.13
CA ILE A 48 5.57 4.18 1.12
C ILE A 48 4.75 4.31 -0.18
N ASN A 49 3.45 4.55 -0.06
CA ASN A 49 2.57 4.75 -1.20
C ASN A 49 2.92 6.00 -2.00
N ASN A 50 3.18 7.10 -1.30
CA ASN A 50 3.51 8.37 -1.91
C ASN A 50 4.96 8.40 -2.43
N ASN A 51 5.85 7.61 -1.82
CA ASN A 51 7.28 7.55 -2.16
C ASN A 51 7.77 6.10 -2.27
N PRO A 52 7.46 5.37 -3.36
CA PRO A 52 7.93 4.00 -3.54
C PRO A 52 9.46 3.93 -3.54
N GLY A 53 10.03 3.01 -2.78
CA GLY A 53 11.49 2.89 -2.61
C GLY A 53 12.06 3.74 -1.47
N ILE A 54 11.22 4.35 -0.64
CA ILE A 54 11.67 5.01 0.58
C ILE A 54 12.24 4.00 1.58
N ASN A 55 13.35 4.35 2.24
CA ASN A 55 13.99 3.50 3.25
C ASN A 55 13.48 3.83 4.66
N ALA A 56 13.68 2.91 5.63
CA ALA A 56 13.22 3.09 7.01
C ALA A 56 13.80 4.34 7.70
N GLN A 57 15.04 4.75 7.38
CA GLN A 57 15.65 5.93 7.97
C GLN A 57 14.98 7.22 7.49
N THR A 58 14.63 7.29 6.20
CA THR A 58 13.93 8.43 5.62
C THR A 58 12.49 8.50 6.13
N ILE A 59 11.79 7.35 6.23
CA ILE A 59 10.47 7.27 6.87
C ILE A 59 10.53 7.85 8.28
N PHE A 60 11.48 7.38 9.09
CA PHE A 60 11.70 7.89 10.45
C PHE A 60 11.91 9.41 10.48
N LYS A 61 12.80 9.94 9.64
CA LYS A 61 13.06 11.39 9.58
C LYS A 61 11.80 12.20 9.29
N ILE A 62 10.95 11.73 8.36
CA ILE A 62 9.70 12.40 8.03
C ILE A 62 8.73 12.32 9.21
N MET A 63 8.54 11.14 9.80
CA MET A 63 7.60 10.95 10.91
C MET A 63 8.00 11.73 12.17
N THR A 64 9.30 11.87 12.46
CA THR A 64 9.78 12.66 13.60
C THR A 64 9.49 14.15 13.49
N GLN A 65 9.26 14.67 12.28
CA GLN A 65 8.85 16.08 12.10
C GLN A 65 7.43 16.32 12.59
N THR A 66 6.58 15.29 12.55
CA THR A 66 5.18 15.36 12.95
C THR A 66 4.95 14.86 14.38
N ASN A 67 5.75 13.89 14.83
CA ASN A 67 5.63 13.29 16.16
C ASN A 67 7.00 12.96 16.77
N GLU A 68 7.39 13.71 17.80
CA GLU A 68 8.70 13.61 18.46
C GLU A 68 8.89 12.28 19.23
N LYS A 69 7.81 11.53 19.51
CA LYS A 69 7.88 10.25 20.23
C LYS A 69 8.27 9.06 19.35
N ILE A 70 8.32 9.23 18.03
CA ILE A 70 8.65 8.13 17.11
C ILE A 70 10.15 7.87 17.12
N THR A 71 10.51 6.59 17.23
CA THR A 71 11.89 6.11 17.13
C THR A 71 12.07 5.26 15.88
N ILE A 72 13.31 5.10 15.44
CA ILE A 72 13.62 4.25 14.29
C ILE A 72 13.20 2.78 14.52
N ASP A 73 13.26 2.30 15.76
CA ASP A 73 12.89 0.93 16.10
C ASP A 73 11.39 0.71 16.05
N ILE A 74 10.59 1.72 16.42
CA ILE A 74 9.14 1.71 16.23
C ILE A 74 8.82 1.53 14.74
N VAL A 75 9.41 2.35 13.87
CA VAL A 75 9.21 2.26 12.41
C VAL A 75 9.58 0.87 11.89
N ARG A 76 10.75 0.34 12.24
CA ARG A 76 11.17 -0.99 11.81
C ARG A 76 10.26 -2.10 12.33
N ASN A 77 9.82 -1.98 13.58
CA ASN A 77 9.00 -3.01 14.22
C ASN A 77 7.59 -3.04 13.62
N SER A 78 6.97 -1.88 13.36
CA SER A 78 5.69 -1.79 12.66
C SER A 78 5.79 -2.37 11.25
N ILE A 79 6.85 -2.04 10.48
CA ILE A 79 7.06 -2.63 9.16
C ILE A 79 7.17 -4.16 9.24
N ARG A 80 7.92 -4.68 10.21
CA ARG A 80 8.17 -6.13 10.33
C ARG A 80 6.95 -6.90 10.84
N ARG A 81 6.23 -6.38 11.83
CA ARG A 81 5.15 -7.11 12.52
C ARG A 81 3.79 -6.90 11.87
N GLU A 82 3.49 -5.67 11.47
CA GLU A 82 2.16 -5.29 10.99
C GLU A 82 2.13 -5.25 9.46
N LEU A 83 3.19 -4.73 8.83
CA LEU A 83 3.16 -4.41 7.40
C LEU A 83 3.78 -5.47 6.48
N SER A 84 4.35 -6.55 7.03
CA SER A 84 5.12 -7.55 6.28
C SER A 84 4.33 -8.27 5.20
N ASN A 85 3.00 -8.34 5.32
CA ASN A 85 2.11 -8.89 4.30
C ASN A 85 1.80 -7.91 3.16
N TYR A 86 2.02 -6.61 3.37
CA TYR A 86 1.63 -5.55 2.43
C TYR A 86 2.83 -4.95 1.70
N VAL A 87 3.99 -4.90 2.36
CA VAL A 87 5.20 -4.29 1.80
C VAL A 87 6.37 -5.25 1.78
N GLU A 88 7.29 -5.02 0.86
CA GLU A 88 8.55 -5.73 0.76
C GLU A 88 9.70 -4.75 0.53
N HIS A 89 10.88 -5.13 1.03
CA HIS A 89 12.10 -4.38 0.78
C HIS A 89 12.72 -4.84 -0.54
N ARG A 90 12.94 -3.90 -1.47
CA ARG A 90 13.61 -4.16 -2.76
C ARG A 90 14.94 -3.40 -2.83
N GLY A 91 15.90 -3.99 -3.53
CA GLY A 91 17.25 -3.41 -3.72
C GLY A 91 18.26 -3.82 -2.64
N SER A 92 19.38 -3.09 -2.57
CA SER A 92 20.49 -3.38 -1.67
C SER A 92 20.11 -3.18 -0.21
N LYS A 93 20.67 -3.99 0.71
CA LYS A 93 20.43 -3.84 2.17
C LYS A 93 20.75 -2.44 2.71
N LYS A 94 21.68 -1.70 2.07
CA LYS A 94 22.11 -0.37 2.51
C LYS A 94 21.32 0.78 1.88
N THR A 95 20.88 0.63 0.63
CA THR A 95 20.32 1.73 -0.17
C THR A 95 18.94 1.43 -0.77
N GLY A 96 18.48 0.19 -0.64
CA GLY A 96 17.14 -0.22 -1.03
C GLY A 96 16.06 0.38 -0.15
N GLY A 97 14.81 0.08 -0.51
CA GLY A 97 13.66 0.67 0.14
C GLY A 97 12.41 -0.17 -0.02
N TYR A 98 11.33 0.33 0.55
CA TYR A 98 10.08 -0.41 0.66
C TYR A 98 9.14 -0.09 -0.51
N TYR A 99 8.48 -1.14 -0.99
CA TYR A 99 7.46 -1.11 -2.02
C TYR A 99 6.27 -1.95 -1.56
N PHE A 100 5.08 -1.65 -2.09
CA PHE A 100 3.96 -2.57 -1.94
C PHE A 100 4.23 -3.88 -2.66
N LYS A 101 3.84 -4.98 -2.03
CA LYS A 101 3.80 -6.29 -2.68
C LYS A 101 2.74 -6.22 -3.78
N LEU A 102 3.15 -6.57 -5.00
CA LEU A 102 2.22 -6.77 -6.08
C LEU A 102 1.53 -8.13 -5.88
N PRO A 103 0.22 -8.23 -6.11
CA PRO A 103 -0.50 -9.50 -6.08
C PRO A 103 -0.01 -10.47 -7.17
#